data_AF-A0A6P8PPV4-F1
#
_entry.id   AF-A0A6P8PPV4-F1
#
_cell.length_a   1.000
_cell.length_b   1.000
_cell.length_c   1.000
_cell.angle_alpha   90.00
_cell.angle_beta   90.00
_cell.angle_gamma   90.00
#
_symmetry.space_group_name_H-M   'P 1'
#
loop_
_entity.id
_entity.type
_entity.pdbx_description
1 polymer ?
#
loop_
_entity_poly.entity_id
_entity_poly.type
_entity_poly.pdbx_seq_one_letter_code
_entity_poly.pdbx_strand_id
1 'polypeptide(L)'
;MVSKNPTKRIEIYFYADRRIGETGADVPTSCCFSYTSRKLPRGHVQDYFITSSMCSQPAIIFITKKGREVCANPIEEWVEKHVDYLEQN
;
A
#
# COMPACT_ATOMS: atom_id res chain seq x y z
N MET A 1 -9.35 -5.54 -20.02
CA MET A 1 -8.84 -4.21 -20.38
C MET A 1 -8.51 -3.49 -19.08
N VAL A 2 -7.25 -3.51 -18.66
CA VAL A 2 -6.85 -2.88 -17.39
C VAL A 2 -6.94 -1.37 -17.56
N SER A 3 -7.92 -0.75 -16.90
CA SER A 3 -8.11 0.69 -16.92
C SER A 3 -6.97 1.35 -16.13
N LYS A 4 -5.90 1.75 -16.81
CA LYS A 4 -4.88 2.64 -16.27
C LYS A 4 -5.49 4.04 -16.20
N ASN A 5 -5.93 4.48 -15.02
CA ASN A 5 -6.41 5.85 -14.83
C ASN A 5 -5.20 6.76 -14.51
N PRO A 6 -4.84 7.71 -15.41
CA PRO A 6 -3.54 8.39 -15.40
C PRO A 6 -3.47 9.62 -14.47
N THR A 7 -4.26 9.65 -13.39
CA THR A 7 -4.35 10.78 -12.45
C THR A 7 -4.31 10.35 -10.98
N LYS A 8 -3.53 9.33 -10.60
CA LYS A 8 -3.31 8.98 -9.18
C LYS A 8 -2.20 9.81 -8.53
N ARG A 9 -2.41 11.13 -8.46
CA ARG A 9 -1.74 11.95 -7.45
C ARG A 9 -2.48 11.70 -6.13
N ILE A 10 -2.07 10.66 -5.40
CA ILE A 10 -2.36 10.43 -3.98
C ILE A 10 -3.73 11.00 -3.53
N GLU A 11 -4.82 10.40 -3.99
CA GLU A 11 -6.14 10.76 -3.47
C GLU A 11 -6.46 9.88 -2.26
N ILE A 12 -5.93 10.31 -1.12
CA ILE A 12 -6.19 9.69 0.20
C ILE A 12 -7.62 10.00 0.70
N TYR A 13 -8.48 10.64 -0.09
CA TYR A 13 -9.84 10.98 0.32
C TYR A 13 -10.81 11.04 -0.85
N PHE A 14 -11.37 9.93 -1.32
CA PHE A 14 -12.67 9.98 -2.02
C PHE A 14 -13.60 8.84 -1.58
N TYR A 15 -14.47 9.24 -0.64
CA TYR A 15 -15.80 8.76 -0.21
C TYR A 15 -16.06 7.27 0.05
N ALA A 16 -16.52 7.03 1.28
CA ALA A 16 -17.12 5.82 1.77
C ALA A 16 -18.24 5.29 0.84
N ASP A 17 -17.96 4.27 0.04
CA ASP A 17 -19.01 3.35 -0.37
C ASP A 17 -19.22 2.34 0.77
N ARG A 18 -20.15 2.67 1.68
CA ARG A 18 -20.68 1.71 2.65
C ARG A 18 -21.49 0.66 1.89
N ARG A 19 -20.84 -0.46 1.56
CA ARG A 19 -21.51 -1.75 1.40
C ARG A 19 -21.14 -2.61 2.61
N ILE A 20 -21.96 -2.54 3.66
CA ILE A 20 -22.05 -3.66 4.60
C ILE A 20 -22.74 -4.78 3.81
N GLY A 21 -21.93 -5.71 3.32
CA GLY A 21 -22.37 -6.99 2.77
C GLY A 21 -22.03 -8.07 3.78
N GLU A 22 -23.07 -8.73 4.28
CA GLU A 22 -22.99 -9.73 5.34
C GLU A 22 -22.34 -11.05 4.89
N THR A 23 -21.65 -11.68 5.85
CA THR A 23 -21.19 -13.07 5.95
C THR A 23 -20.02 -13.55 5.07
N GLY A 24 -18.90 -13.90 5.72
CA GLY A 24 -17.90 -14.80 5.12
C GLY A 24 -16.48 -14.71 5.68
N ALA A 25 -16.26 -15.22 6.90
CA ALA A 25 -14.96 -15.33 7.59
C ALA A 25 -14.26 -13.98 7.87
N ASP A 26 -13.62 -13.89 9.03
CA ASP A 26 -12.74 -12.78 9.39
C ASP A 26 -11.51 -12.82 8.47
N VAL A 27 -11.65 -12.32 7.23
CA VAL A 27 -10.53 -12.24 6.30
C VAL A 27 -9.53 -11.29 6.95
N PRO A 28 -8.35 -11.79 7.38
CA PRO A 28 -7.42 -10.97 8.13
C PRO A 28 -7.02 -9.79 7.26
N THR A 29 -7.37 -8.59 7.73
CA THR A 29 -6.98 -7.35 7.07
C THR A 29 -5.55 -7.02 7.51
N SER A 30 -4.60 -6.99 6.56
CA SER A 30 -3.23 -6.59 6.86
C SER A 30 -3.16 -5.10 7.18
N CYS A 31 -2.96 -4.79 8.47
CA CYS A 31 -2.76 -3.43 8.97
C CYS A 31 -1.33 -3.22 9.51
N CYS A 32 -0.84 -2.00 9.40
CA CYS A 32 0.44 -1.58 9.94
C CYS A 32 0.24 -0.83 11.26
N PHE A 33 0.97 -1.23 12.30
CA PHE A 33 0.99 -0.53 13.59
C PHE A 33 2.22 0.36 13.78
N SER A 34 3.23 0.18 12.92
CA SER A 34 4.46 0.97 12.89
C SER A 34 5.05 0.96 11.49
N TYR A 35 5.81 2.00 11.15
CA TYR A 35 6.57 2.07 9.90
C TYR A 35 8.03 1.67 10.10
N THR A 36 8.66 1.19 9.03
CA THR A 36 10.12 1.05 8.99
C THR A 36 10.78 2.41 9.16
N SER A 37 11.78 2.49 10.03
CA SER A 37 12.63 3.69 10.17
C SER A 37 13.72 3.78 9.12
N ARG A 38 13.94 2.70 8.35
CA ARG A 38 14.99 2.61 7.34
C ARG A 38 14.37 2.51 5.96
N LYS A 39 14.86 3.35 5.05
CA LYS A 39 14.59 3.25 3.62
C LYS A 39 15.05 1.91 3.08
N LEU A 40 14.16 1.23 2.35
CA LEU A 40 14.50 -0.01 1.68
C LEU A 40 15.37 0.27 0.43
N PRO A 41 16.45 -0.49 0.20
CA PRO A 41 17.13 -0.47 -1.09
C PRO A 41 16.16 -0.88 -2.20
N ARG A 42 16.01 -0.05 -3.23
CA ARG A 42 15.04 -0.26 -4.31
C ARG A 42 15.17 -1.64 -4.98
N GLY A 43 16.40 -2.09 -5.21
CA GLY A 43 16.67 -3.40 -5.81
C GLY A 43 16.23 -4.61 -4.98
N HIS A 44 15.85 -4.42 -3.71
CA HIS A 44 15.30 -5.47 -2.85
C HIS A 44 13.78 -5.51 -2.83
N VAL A 45 13.10 -4.47 -3.35
CA VAL A 45 11.65 -4.41 -3.43
C VAL A 45 11.21 -5.14 -4.69
N GLN A 46 10.15 -5.94 -4.57
CA GLN A 46 9.56 -6.71 -5.65
C GLN A 46 8.19 -6.16 -6.04
N ASP A 47 7.37 -5.83 -5.04
CA ASP A 47 6.00 -5.37 -5.25
C ASP A 47 5.54 -4.53 -4.05
N TYR A 48 4.32 -3.99 -4.11
CA TYR A 48 3.68 -3.30 -3.00
C TYR A 48 2.16 -3.42 -3.02
N PHE A 49 1.53 -3.18 -1.88
CA PHE A 49 0.10 -2.93 -1.81
C PHE A 49 -0.22 -1.88 -0.75
N ILE A 50 -1.39 -1.26 -0.87
CA ILE A 50 -1.89 -0.24 0.05
C ILE A 50 -2.74 -0.95 1.10
N THR A 51 -2.59 -0.60 2.37
CA THR A 51 -3.45 -1.14 3.44
C THR A 51 -4.91 -0.73 3.25
N SER A 52 -5.82 -1.52 3.81
CA SER A 52 -7.25 -1.22 3.82
C SER A 52 -7.54 0.10 4.54
N SER A 53 -8.60 0.80 4.12
CA SER A 53 -9.14 1.97 4.81
C SER A 53 -9.74 1.64 6.19
N MET A 54 -9.92 0.36 6.51
CA MET A 54 -10.32 -0.11 7.84
C MET A 54 -9.17 -0.03 8.86
N CYS A 55 -7.92 0.12 8.41
CA CYS A 55 -6.78 0.31 9.30
C CYS A 55 -6.79 1.71 9.89
N SER A 56 -6.44 1.82 11.18
CA SER A 56 -6.36 3.13 11.86
C SER A 56 -5.27 4.05 11.29
N GLN A 57 -4.29 3.48 10.60
CA GLN A 57 -3.18 4.20 10.00
C GLN A 57 -3.00 3.75 8.54
N PRO A 58 -2.92 4.69 7.58
CA PRO A 58 -2.67 4.36 6.17
C PRO A 58 -1.21 3.95 5.98
N ALA A 59 -0.95 2.89 5.22
CA ALA A 59 0.40 2.43 4.94
C ALA A 59 0.55 1.88 3.52
N ILE A 60 1.78 1.94 3.02
CA ILE A 60 2.24 1.13 1.90
C ILE A 60 2.97 -0.08 2.48
N ILE A 61 2.59 -1.29 2.09
CA ILE A 61 3.33 -2.51 2.43
C ILE A 61 4.16 -2.89 1.22
N PHE A 62 5.49 -2.83 1.35
CA PHE A 62 6.41 -3.33 0.35
C PHE A 62 6.64 -4.82 0.53
N ILE A 63 6.52 -5.58 -0.55
CA ILE A 63 6.94 -6.98 -0.62
C ILE A 63 8.37 -7.00 -1.15
N THR A 64 9.29 -7.51 -0.34
CA THR A 64 10.68 -7.68 -0.75
C THR A 64 10.84 -8.94 -1.59
N LYS A 65 11.90 -9.03 -2.41
CA LYS A 65 12.27 -10.23 -3.18
C LYS A 65 12.48 -11.49 -2.33
N LYS A 66 12.63 -11.33 -1.00
CA LYS A 66 12.71 -12.43 -0.03
C LYS A 66 11.35 -12.80 0.58
N GLY A 67 10.24 -12.27 0.06
CA GLY A 67 8.89 -12.51 0.54
C GLY A 67 8.55 -11.82 1.87
N ARG A 68 9.38 -10.86 2.34
CA ARG A 68 9.09 -10.10 3.57
C ARG A 68 8.21 -8.91 3.26
N GLU A 69 7.17 -8.71 4.05
CA GLU A 69 6.33 -7.53 4.06
C GLU A 69 6.91 -6.46 4.99
N VAL A 70 6.97 -5.22 4.51
CA VAL A 70 7.50 -4.09 5.28
C VAL A 70 6.56 -2.90 5.16
N CYS A 71 6.00 -2.50 6.29
CA CYS A 71 5.19 -1.29 6.44
C CYS A 71 6.04 -0.03 6.24
N ALA A 72 5.60 0.87 5.36
CA ALA A 72 6.25 2.14 5.08
C ALA A 72 5.23 3.29 5.12
N ASN A 73 5.70 4.45 5.59
CA ASN A 73 4.88 5.64 5.73
C ASN A 73 4.62 6.28 4.35
N PRO A 74 3.35 6.40 3.89
CA PRO A 74 3.04 6.93 2.56
C PRO A 74 3.45 8.39 2.36
N ILE A 75 3.74 9.13 3.44
CA ILE A 75 4.13 10.54 3.40
C ILE A 75 5.64 10.71 3.10
N GLU A 76 6.44 9.65 3.25
CA GLU A 76 7.88 9.74 3.00
C GLU A 76 8.20 9.70 1.50
N GLU A 77 8.97 10.68 1.03
CA GLU A 77 9.31 10.85 -0.39
C GLU A 77 9.94 9.59 -1.03
N TRP A 78 10.70 8.81 -0.26
CA TRP A 78 11.29 7.58 -0.81
C TRP A 78 10.26 6.48 -1.05
N VAL A 79 9.15 6.47 -0.33
CA VAL A 79 8.05 5.51 -0.50
C VAL A 79 7.35 5.79 -1.82
N GLU A 80 7.01 7.05 -2.07
CA GLU A 80 6.45 7.51 -3.35
C GLU A 80 7.38 7.15 -4.53
N LYS A 81 8.67 7.48 -4.43
CA LYS A 81 9.68 7.13 -5.46
C LYS A 81 9.83 5.63 -5.72
N HIS A 82 9.49 4.78 -4.75
CA HIS A 82 9.53 3.33 -4.93
C HIS A 82 8.26 2.82 -5.60
N VAL A 83 7.10 3.34 -5.21
CA VAL A 83 5.82 3.07 -5.87
C VAL A 83 5.89 3.47 -7.34
N ASP A 84 6.35 4.68 -7.63
CA ASP A 84 6.50 5.18 -9.01
C ASP A 84 7.40 4.28 -9.86
N TYR A 85 8.49 3.78 -9.28
CA TYR A 85 9.40 2.88 -9.96
C TYR A 85 8.74 1.53 -10.29
N LEU A 86 7.92 1.00 -9.37
CA LEU A 86 7.24 -0.28 -9.57
C LEU A 86 6.10 -0.17 -10.60
N GLU A 87 5.44 0.98 -10.72
CA GLU A 87 4.38 1.21 -11.72
C GLU A 87 4.92 1.48 -13.15
N GLN A 88 6.20 1.83 -13.26
CA GLN A 88 6.87 2.14 -14.54
C GLN A 88 7.60 0.93 -15.17
N ASN A 89 7.75 -0.18 -14.44
CA ASN A 89 8.41 -1.41 -14.93
C ASN A 89 7.41 -2.57 -15.04
#